data_AF-A0A2A8PZP1-F1
#
_entry.id   AF-A0A2A8PZP1-F1
#
_cell.length_a   1.000
_cell.length_b   1.000
_cell.length_c   1.000
_cell.angle_alpha   90.00
_cell.angle_beta   90.00
_cell.angle_gamma   90.00
#
_symmetry.space_group_name_H-M   'P 1'
#
loop_
_entity.id
_entity.type
_entity.pdbx_description
1 polymer ?
#
loop_
_entity_poly.entity_id
_entity_poly.type
_entity_poly.pdbx_seq_one_letter_code
_entity_poly.pdbx_strand_id
1 'polypeptide(L)'
;MKKKLLIIGASGQGKVVADVALKMNKWQSIAFLDDNESVKSSVGIEVIGKSTDVLNYIEDYDLFVGIGNNVIREKIQGKLEAEGASLPTLIHPSAIIGEQVEFGAGTVVMAGAVINCCTTIGKGCIINTGSTIDHDNLIEDYVHISPGVHLAGTIKVGRGTWLGIGSVVSNNISITNGCRIGAGALVIRNINEIGTYAGVPVTKIK
;
A
#
# COMPACT_ATOMS: atom_id res chain seq x y z
N MET A 1 7.62 13.93 12.70
CA MET A 1 8.16 13.69 11.34
C MET A 1 9.61 14.06 11.36
N LYS A 2 10.48 13.15 10.96
CA LYS A 2 11.93 13.34 10.97
C LYS A 2 12.39 13.95 9.65
N LYS A 3 13.65 14.40 9.62
CA LYS A 3 14.22 15.04 8.41
C LYS A 3 14.62 14.03 7.34
N LYS A 4 14.68 12.73 7.66
CA LYS A 4 15.15 11.68 6.75
C LYS A 4 14.12 10.55 6.65
N LEU A 5 14.02 9.92 5.48
CA LEU A 5 13.19 8.75 5.21
C LEU A 5 14.05 7.56 4.81
N LEU A 6 13.80 6.40 5.41
CA LEU A 6 14.46 5.14 5.06
C LEU A 6 13.41 4.16 4.52
N ILE A 7 13.60 3.73 3.27
CA ILE A 7 12.68 2.82 2.59
C ILE A 7 13.27 1.41 2.58
N ILE A 8 12.51 0.43 3.08
CA ILE A 8 12.92 -0.97 3.10
C ILE A 8 12.40 -1.65 1.83
N GLY A 9 13.34 -2.11 1.01
CA GLY A 9 13.11 -2.67 -0.33
C GLY A 9 13.35 -1.63 -1.43
N ALA A 10 14.34 -1.87 -2.28
CA ALA A 10 14.79 -1.02 -3.38
C ALA A 10 14.35 -1.53 -4.78
N SER A 11 13.49 -2.55 -4.81
CA SER A 11 12.95 -3.16 -6.03
C SER A 11 11.76 -2.35 -6.62
N GLY A 12 10.93 -2.97 -7.47
CA GLY A 12 9.86 -2.28 -8.20
C GLY A 12 8.92 -1.43 -7.33
N GLN A 13 8.40 -1.99 -6.23
CA GLN A 13 7.52 -1.25 -5.31
C GLN A 13 8.28 -0.12 -4.59
N GLY A 14 9.50 -0.39 -4.15
CA GLY A 14 10.37 0.60 -3.49
C GLY A 14 10.67 1.82 -4.36
N LYS A 15 10.90 1.61 -5.66
CA LYS A 15 11.12 2.70 -6.64
C LYS A 15 9.94 3.65 -6.69
N VAL A 16 8.71 3.13 -6.75
CA VAL A 16 7.50 3.96 -6.83
C VAL A 16 7.26 4.67 -5.49
N VAL A 17 7.49 3.99 -4.37
CA VAL A 17 7.42 4.62 -3.04
C VAL A 17 8.42 5.78 -2.90
N ALA A 18 9.65 5.60 -3.38
CA ALA A 18 10.65 6.66 -3.38
C ALA A 18 10.24 7.83 -4.29
N ASP A 19 9.68 7.57 -5.47
CA ASP A 19 9.14 8.61 -6.33
C ASP A 19 8.05 9.43 -5.62
N VAL A 20 7.10 8.77 -4.94
CA VAL A 20 6.09 9.45 -4.11
C VAL A 20 6.75 10.33 -3.03
N ALA A 21 7.70 9.78 -2.27
CA ALA A 21 8.38 10.52 -1.21
C ALA A 21 9.17 11.72 -1.73
N LEU A 22 9.84 11.59 -2.88
CA LEU A 22 10.54 12.68 -3.55
C LEU A 22 9.56 13.78 -3.99
N LYS A 23 8.40 13.43 -4.56
CA LYS A 23 7.38 14.40 -4.99
C LYS A 23 6.69 15.09 -3.81
N MET A 24 6.51 14.40 -2.69
CA MET A 24 6.01 15.01 -1.45
C MET A 24 6.95 16.09 -0.91
N ASN A 25 8.26 16.00 -1.21
CA ASN A 25 9.29 16.96 -0.82
C ASN A 25 9.28 17.31 0.69
N LYS A 26 9.02 16.31 1.55
CA LYS A 26 8.97 16.48 3.02
C LYS A 26 10.27 16.11 3.73
N TRP A 27 11.13 15.33 3.10
CA TRP A 27 12.40 14.86 3.67
C TRP A 27 13.58 15.51 2.99
N GLN A 28 14.61 15.82 3.77
CA GLN A 28 15.89 16.36 3.29
C GLN A 28 16.78 15.27 2.68
N SER A 29 16.58 14.01 3.09
CA SER A 29 17.33 12.86 2.60
C SER A 29 16.44 11.62 2.58
N ILE A 30 16.62 10.80 1.54
CA ILE A 30 15.98 9.49 1.40
C ILE A 30 17.09 8.46 1.17
N ALA A 31 16.96 7.29 1.77
CA ALA A 31 17.86 6.15 1.55
C ALA A 31 17.08 4.84 1.49
N PHE A 32 17.71 3.78 0.97
CA PHE A 32 17.15 2.44 0.94
C PHE A 32 17.88 1.46 1.85
N LEU A 33 17.16 0.44 2.30
CA LEU A 33 17.71 -0.83 2.76
C LEU A 33 17.25 -1.95 1.81
N ASP A 34 18.15 -2.83 1.39
CA ASP A 34 17.80 -3.99 0.56
C ASP A 34 18.73 -5.17 0.87
N ASP A 35 18.18 -6.38 0.94
CA ASP A 35 18.96 -7.58 1.26
C ASP A 35 19.74 -8.10 0.04
N ASN A 36 19.36 -7.67 -1.18
CA ASN A 36 20.10 -8.00 -2.39
C ASN A 36 21.33 -7.10 -2.51
N GLU A 37 22.49 -7.63 -2.12
CA GLU A 37 23.77 -6.92 -2.15
C GLU A 37 24.20 -6.39 -3.51
N SER A 38 23.64 -6.91 -4.60
CA SER A 38 23.90 -6.40 -5.96
C SER A 38 23.25 -5.04 -6.23
N VAL A 39 22.22 -4.67 -5.47
CA VAL A 39 21.53 -3.38 -5.60
C VAL A 39 22.26 -2.36 -4.73
N LYS A 40 23.06 -1.49 -5.37
CA LYS A 40 23.79 -0.41 -4.68
C LYS A 40 23.03 0.91 -4.64
N SER A 41 22.14 1.13 -5.60
CA SER A 41 21.27 2.29 -5.66
C SER A 41 20.01 1.96 -6.46
N SER A 42 18.96 2.76 -6.27
CA SER A 42 17.69 2.66 -6.98
C SER A 42 17.11 4.05 -7.16
N VAL A 43 16.70 4.40 -8.38
CA VAL A 43 16.21 5.76 -8.76
C VAL A 43 17.10 6.92 -8.28
N GLY A 44 18.43 6.71 -8.31
CA GLY A 44 19.40 7.72 -7.87
C GLY A 44 19.56 7.85 -6.34
N ILE A 45 18.91 6.99 -5.57
CA ILE A 45 19.01 6.93 -4.10
C ILE A 45 19.85 5.71 -3.70
N GLU A 46 20.74 5.89 -2.74
CA GLU A 46 21.66 4.84 -2.28
C GLU A 46 20.98 3.77 -1.42
N VAL A 47 21.48 2.54 -1.52
CA VAL A 47 21.18 1.45 -0.59
C VAL A 47 22.29 1.42 0.47
N ILE A 48 21.95 1.79 1.69
CA ILE A 48 22.92 2.03 2.77
C ILE A 48 23.11 0.84 3.72
N GLY A 49 22.38 -0.26 3.50
CA GLY A 49 22.44 -1.44 4.35
C GLY A 49 21.40 -2.48 4.00
N LYS A 50 21.29 -3.51 4.84
CA LYS A 50 20.31 -4.59 4.71
C LYS A 50 19.06 -4.28 5.52
N SER A 51 17.97 -5.00 5.24
CA SER A 51 16.72 -4.83 5.99
C SER A 51 16.88 -5.17 7.48
N THR A 52 17.84 -6.02 7.83
CA THR A 52 18.19 -6.37 9.22
C THR A 52 18.76 -5.21 10.02
N ASP A 53 19.33 -4.20 9.36
CA ASP A 53 19.99 -3.08 10.01
C ASP A 53 19.01 -1.96 10.39
N VAL A 54 17.73 -2.12 10.04
CA VAL A 54 16.70 -1.08 10.15
C VAL A 54 16.57 -0.47 11.55
N LEU A 55 16.75 -1.28 12.59
CA LEU A 55 16.63 -0.82 13.98
C LEU A 55 17.73 0.17 14.36
N ASN A 56 18.90 0.11 13.70
CA ASN A 56 19.99 1.06 13.93
C ASN A 56 19.63 2.49 13.48
N TYR A 57 18.58 2.65 12.68
CA TYR A 57 18.15 3.91 12.10
C TYR A 57 16.83 4.44 12.71
N ILE A 58 16.26 3.72 13.69
CA ILE A 58 14.91 3.98 14.20
C ILE A 58 14.76 5.33 14.89
N GLU A 59 15.83 5.93 15.40
CA GLU A 59 15.83 7.25 16.05
C GLU A 59 16.02 8.39 15.04
N ASP A 60 16.77 8.17 13.96
CA ASP A 60 17.14 9.23 13.00
C ASP A 60 16.20 9.33 11.78
N TYR A 61 15.53 8.24 11.42
CA TYR A 61 14.73 8.14 10.21
C TYR A 61 13.25 7.91 10.50
N ASP A 62 12.40 8.51 9.67
CA ASP A 62 11.07 7.96 9.41
C ASP A 62 11.28 6.70 8.54
N LEU A 63 10.51 5.63 8.79
CA LEU A 63 10.68 4.35 8.12
C LEU A 63 9.49 4.05 7.22
N PHE A 64 9.73 3.41 6.08
CA PHE A 64 8.65 2.97 5.20
C PHE A 64 8.96 1.60 4.58
N VAL A 65 7.97 0.70 4.56
CA VAL A 65 8.14 -0.64 4.00
C VAL A 65 7.73 -0.66 2.52
N GLY A 66 8.69 -0.49 1.62
CA GLY A 66 8.53 -0.48 0.16
C GLY A 66 8.37 -1.86 -0.49
N ILE A 67 7.65 -2.79 0.15
CA ILE A 67 7.51 -4.18 -0.29
C ILE A 67 6.08 -4.49 -0.72
N GLY A 68 5.90 -4.99 -1.95
CA GLY A 68 4.58 -5.27 -2.51
C GLY A 68 3.88 -6.49 -1.89
N ASN A 69 4.62 -7.50 -1.43
CA ASN A 69 4.03 -8.68 -0.81
C ASN A 69 3.40 -8.34 0.55
N ASN A 70 2.07 -8.50 0.67
CA ASN A 70 1.30 -8.13 1.87
C ASN A 70 1.84 -8.77 3.15
N VAL A 71 2.12 -10.08 3.12
CA VAL A 71 2.58 -10.84 4.31
C VAL A 71 3.97 -10.36 4.77
N ILE A 72 4.89 -10.14 3.83
CA ILE A 72 6.24 -9.65 4.16
C ILE A 72 6.16 -8.21 4.67
N ARG A 73 5.38 -7.35 4.01
CA ARG A 73 5.17 -5.96 4.41
C ARG A 73 4.61 -5.87 5.83
N GLU A 74 3.57 -6.65 6.12
CA GLU A 74 2.95 -6.75 7.43
C GLU A 74 3.92 -7.22 8.51
N LYS A 75 4.69 -8.27 8.24
CA LYS A 75 5.67 -8.81 9.17
C LYS A 75 6.74 -7.77 9.53
N ILE A 76 7.25 -7.04 8.54
CA ILE A 76 8.31 -6.04 8.75
C ILE A 76 7.73 -4.83 9.46
N GLN A 77 6.60 -4.29 8.99
CA GLN A 77 5.97 -3.13 9.59
C GLN A 77 5.56 -3.40 11.05
N GLY A 78 4.98 -4.57 11.34
CA GLY A 78 4.61 -4.93 12.71
C GLY A 78 5.79 -4.99 13.68
N LYS A 79 6.99 -5.39 13.21
CA LYS A 79 8.21 -5.31 14.01
C LYS A 79 8.62 -3.86 14.28
N LEU A 80 8.57 -3.00 13.26
CA LEU A 80 8.90 -1.58 13.41
C LEU A 80 7.93 -0.87 14.36
N GLU A 81 6.63 -1.19 14.29
CA GLU A 81 5.61 -0.67 15.21
C GLU A 81 5.90 -1.09 16.66
N ALA A 82 6.28 -2.35 16.90
CA ALA A 82 6.62 -2.86 18.22
C ALA A 82 7.85 -2.15 18.84
N GLU A 83 8.77 -1.68 18.00
CA GLU A 83 9.96 -0.92 18.41
C GLU A 83 9.71 0.60 18.45
N GLY A 84 8.46 1.06 18.24
CA GLY A 84 8.10 2.48 18.32
C GLY A 84 8.53 3.32 17.11
N ALA A 85 8.78 2.70 15.96
CA ALA A 85 9.21 3.41 14.76
C ALA A 85 8.18 4.45 14.27
N SER A 86 8.68 5.54 13.70
CA SER A 86 7.84 6.51 12.98
C SER A 86 7.56 6.03 11.56
N LEU A 87 6.30 5.68 11.27
CA LEU A 87 5.84 5.13 9.99
C LEU A 87 4.86 6.08 9.30
N PRO A 88 5.34 7.07 8.51
CA PRO A 88 4.47 8.06 7.88
C PRO A 88 3.56 7.44 6.82
N THR A 89 2.42 8.07 6.60
CA THR A 89 1.61 7.87 5.39
C THR A 89 2.22 8.67 4.24
N LEU A 90 2.39 8.03 3.08
CA LEU A 90 2.93 8.67 1.87
C LEU A 90 1.81 8.90 0.87
N ILE A 91 1.54 10.14 0.51
CA ILE A 91 0.46 10.50 -0.41
C ILE A 91 1.05 11.33 -1.53
N HIS A 92 1.00 10.80 -2.76
CA HIS A 92 1.49 11.53 -3.92
C HIS A 92 0.71 12.84 -4.12
N PRO A 93 1.35 13.98 -4.43
CA PRO A 93 0.66 15.27 -4.57
C PRO A 93 -0.41 15.32 -5.67
N SER A 94 -0.40 14.39 -6.62
CA SER A 94 -1.43 14.27 -7.66
C SER A 94 -2.58 13.32 -7.31
N ALA A 95 -2.58 12.72 -6.11
CA ALA A 95 -3.73 11.99 -5.63
C ALA A 95 -4.82 12.97 -5.18
N ILE A 96 -6.08 12.64 -5.45
CA ILE A 96 -7.24 13.42 -5.03
C ILE A 96 -7.83 12.75 -3.79
N ILE A 97 -7.83 13.44 -2.67
CA ILE A 97 -8.34 12.95 -1.40
C ILE A 97 -9.57 13.76 -1.01
N GLY A 98 -10.70 13.08 -0.79
CA GLY A 98 -11.94 13.67 -0.32
C GLY A 98 -11.90 14.02 1.16
N GLU A 99 -13.00 14.60 1.63
CA GLU A 99 -13.18 14.96 3.04
C GLU A 99 -13.35 13.72 3.93
N GLN A 100 -12.89 13.79 5.18
CA GLN A 100 -13.07 12.71 6.17
C GLN A 100 -12.49 11.36 5.72
N VAL A 101 -11.36 11.39 5.00
CA VAL A 101 -10.60 10.19 4.67
C VAL A 101 -9.55 9.95 5.75
N GLU A 102 -9.50 8.73 6.26
CA GLU A 102 -8.55 8.32 7.30
C GLU A 102 -7.52 7.33 6.74
N PHE A 103 -6.27 7.47 7.16
CA PHE A 103 -5.17 6.60 6.74
C PHE A 103 -4.42 6.04 7.95
N GLY A 104 -4.22 4.73 7.95
CA GLY A 104 -3.31 4.07 8.87
C GLY A 104 -1.84 4.32 8.54
N ALA A 105 -0.98 4.10 9.53
CA ALA A 105 0.47 4.25 9.41
C ALA A 105 1.07 3.33 8.32
N GLY A 106 2.13 3.79 7.65
CA GLY A 106 2.81 3.01 6.60
C GLY A 106 1.99 2.78 5.33
N THR A 107 0.83 3.44 5.17
CA THR A 107 0.05 3.40 3.94
C THR A 107 0.63 4.32 2.88
N VAL A 108 0.59 3.90 1.62
CA VAL A 108 0.99 4.72 0.46
C VAL A 108 -0.18 4.88 -0.52
N VAL A 109 -0.35 6.11 -0.99
CA VAL A 109 -1.27 6.50 -2.07
C VAL A 109 -0.46 7.04 -3.24
N MET A 110 -0.55 6.33 -4.36
CA MET A 110 0.24 6.59 -5.56
C MET A 110 -0.39 7.68 -6.44
N ALA A 111 0.37 8.12 -7.45
CA ALA A 111 -0.07 9.14 -8.38
C ALA A 111 -1.41 8.81 -9.08
N GLY A 112 -2.27 9.82 -9.15
CA GLY A 112 -3.56 9.76 -9.85
C GLY A 112 -4.62 8.90 -9.15
N ALA A 113 -4.34 8.38 -7.95
CA ALA A 113 -5.38 7.73 -7.17
C ALA A 113 -6.44 8.75 -6.71
N VAL A 114 -7.70 8.33 -6.66
CA VAL A 114 -8.83 9.14 -6.19
C VAL A 114 -9.50 8.40 -5.04
N ILE A 115 -9.63 9.05 -3.89
CA ILE A 115 -10.27 8.47 -2.70
C ILE A 115 -11.36 9.46 -2.25
N ASN A 116 -12.62 9.08 -2.36
CA ASN A 116 -13.76 9.93 -2.00
C ASN A 116 -14.06 9.87 -0.49
N CYS A 117 -15.00 10.72 -0.07
CA CYS A 117 -15.24 11.03 1.33
C CYS A 117 -15.65 9.83 2.18
N CYS A 118 -15.45 9.97 3.49
CA CYS A 118 -15.88 9.00 4.50
C CYS A 118 -15.22 7.60 4.35
N THR A 119 -14.09 7.52 3.66
CA THR A 119 -13.34 6.28 3.47
C THR A 119 -12.29 6.10 4.56
N THR A 120 -12.25 4.93 5.18
CA THR A 120 -11.20 4.55 6.13
C THR A 120 -10.26 3.54 5.49
N ILE A 121 -8.96 3.83 5.48
CA ILE A 121 -7.91 2.94 4.99
C ILE A 121 -6.97 2.58 6.13
N GLY A 122 -6.83 1.29 6.38
CA GLY A 122 -5.99 0.71 7.43
C GLY A 122 -4.50 0.93 7.21
N LYS A 123 -3.68 0.32 8.07
CA LYS A 123 -2.22 0.48 8.04
C LYS A 123 -1.56 -0.35 6.95
N GLY A 124 -0.42 0.11 6.46
CA GLY A 124 0.40 -0.62 5.49
C GLY A 124 -0.32 -0.93 4.17
N CYS A 125 -1.35 -0.16 3.83
CA CYS A 125 -2.09 -0.34 2.58
C CYS A 125 -1.32 0.24 1.40
N ILE A 126 -1.55 -0.32 0.22
CA ILE A 126 -1.07 0.23 -1.05
C ILE A 126 -2.28 0.61 -1.88
N ILE A 127 -2.49 1.90 -2.08
CA ILE A 127 -3.47 2.46 -3.02
C ILE A 127 -2.71 2.87 -4.27
N ASN A 128 -2.71 2.01 -5.28
CA ASN A 128 -1.75 2.10 -6.38
C ASN A 128 -2.23 3.03 -7.51
N THR A 129 -1.37 3.23 -8.50
CA THR A 129 -1.49 4.25 -9.54
C THR A 129 -2.85 4.23 -10.23
N GLY A 130 -3.53 5.38 -10.26
CA GLY A 130 -4.81 5.54 -10.94
C GLY A 130 -5.96 4.69 -10.39
N SER A 131 -5.84 4.12 -9.19
CA SER A 131 -6.96 3.43 -8.55
C SER A 131 -7.99 4.43 -8.02
N THR A 132 -9.26 4.05 -8.02
CA THR A 132 -10.35 4.90 -7.51
C THR A 132 -11.10 4.17 -6.41
N ILE A 133 -11.34 4.87 -5.31
CA ILE A 133 -12.09 4.39 -4.15
C ILE A 133 -13.20 5.41 -3.91
N ASP A 134 -14.45 5.00 -4.13
CA ASP A 134 -15.59 5.89 -3.94
C ASP A 134 -15.91 6.10 -2.44
N HIS A 135 -17.09 6.64 -2.13
CA HIS A 135 -17.48 7.00 -0.77
C HIS A 135 -17.70 5.80 0.17
N ASP A 136 -17.59 6.04 1.48
CA ASP A 136 -17.94 5.09 2.56
C ASP A 136 -17.24 3.72 2.50
N ASN A 137 -16.03 3.69 1.93
CA ASN A 137 -15.26 2.45 1.85
C ASN A 137 -14.50 2.14 3.15
N LEU A 138 -14.42 0.86 3.49
CA LEU A 138 -13.58 0.35 4.57
C LEU A 138 -12.52 -0.59 4.01
N ILE A 139 -11.28 -0.11 3.95
CA ILE A 139 -10.13 -0.88 3.50
C ILE A 139 -9.33 -1.28 4.73
N GLU A 140 -9.34 -2.57 5.07
CA GLU A 140 -8.61 -3.05 6.25
C GLU A 140 -7.08 -3.11 6.01
N ASP A 141 -6.33 -3.40 7.07
CA ASP A 141 -4.88 -3.39 7.09
C ASP A 141 -4.22 -4.23 5.97
N TYR A 142 -3.12 -3.73 5.44
CA TYR A 142 -2.24 -4.40 4.47
C TYR A 142 -2.93 -4.82 3.17
N VAL A 143 -4.08 -4.23 2.85
CA VAL A 143 -4.72 -4.41 1.53
C VAL A 143 -3.85 -3.78 0.44
N HIS A 144 -3.79 -4.44 -0.70
CA HIS A 144 -3.14 -3.93 -1.91
C HIS A 144 -4.19 -3.74 -3.00
N ILE A 145 -4.56 -2.49 -3.22
CA ILE A 145 -5.37 -2.02 -4.35
C ILE A 145 -4.41 -1.77 -5.51
N SER A 146 -4.31 -2.68 -6.47
CA SER A 146 -3.36 -2.58 -7.60
C SER A 146 -3.70 -1.43 -8.57
N PRO A 147 -2.84 -1.12 -9.56
CA PRO A 147 -3.11 -0.01 -10.46
C PRO A 147 -4.46 -0.14 -11.18
N GLY A 148 -5.16 0.99 -11.35
CA GLY A 148 -6.46 1.03 -12.05
C GLY A 148 -7.55 0.15 -11.43
N VAL A 149 -7.45 -0.25 -10.16
CA VAL A 149 -8.56 -0.89 -9.44
C VAL A 149 -9.63 0.16 -9.13
N HIS A 150 -10.90 -0.20 -9.35
CA HIS A 150 -12.03 0.69 -9.11
C HIS A 150 -13.00 0.07 -8.10
N LEU A 151 -13.11 0.70 -6.93
CA LEU A 151 -14.09 0.38 -5.89
C LEU A 151 -15.22 1.41 -5.96
N ALA A 152 -16.46 0.93 -6.10
CA ALA A 152 -17.64 1.76 -5.94
C ALA A 152 -17.88 2.13 -4.45
N GLY A 153 -19.07 2.63 -4.11
CA GLY A 153 -19.43 3.05 -2.76
C GLY A 153 -19.74 1.90 -1.80
N THR A 154 -19.41 2.10 -0.53
CA THR A 154 -19.78 1.21 0.58
C THR A 154 -19.22 -0.20 0.44
N ILE A 155 -17.94 -0.34 0.04
CA ILE A 155 -17.26 -1.63 -0.05
C ILE A 155 -16.37 -1.85 1.18
N LYS A 156 -16.40 -3.07 1.69
CA LYS A 156 -15.44 -3.55 2.69
C LYS A 156 -14.41 -4.48 2.03
N VAL A 157 -13.13 -4.17 2.18
CA VAL A 157 -12.03 -5.05 1.74
C VAL A 157 -11.26 -5.54 2.96
N GLY A 158 -11.33 -6.84 3.20
CA GLY A 158 -10.72 -7.48 4.36
C GLY A 158 -9.19 -7.50 4.35
N ARG A 159 -8.59 -7.56 5.55
CA ARG A 159 -7.15 -7.46 5.79
C ARG A 159 -6.34 -8.37 4.88
N GLY A 160 -5.22 -7.84 4.37
CA GLY A 160 -4.25 -8.57 3.57
C GLY A 160 -4.76 -9.00 2.18
N THR A 161 -5.95 -8.57 1.76
CA THR A 161 -6.49 -8.85 0.43
C THR A 161 -5.68 -8.14 -0.65
N TRP A 162 -5.52 -8.80 -1.79
CA TRP A 162 -4.88 -8.25 -2.97
C TRP A 162 -5.90 -8.15 -4.11
N LEU A 163 -6.14 -6.93 -4.60
CA LEU A 163 -6.98 -6.69 -5.77
C LEU A 163 -6.08 -6.44 -6.97
N GLY A 164 -6.18 -7.28 -7.99
CA GLY A 164 -5.33 -7.25 -9.18
C GLY A 164 -5.61 -6.07 -10.09
N ILE A 165 -4.61 -5.71 -10.91
CA ILE A 165 -4.66 -4.56 -11.81
C ILE A 165 -5.96 -4.52 -12.63
N GLY A 166 -6.62 -3.36 -12.68
CA GLY A 166 -7.85 -3.17 -13.46
C GLY A 166 -9.09 -3.91 -12.94
N SER A 167 -9.05 -4.54 -11.75
CA SER A 167 -10.25 -5.17 -11.19
C SER A 167 -11.26 -4.12 -10.70
N VAL A 168 -12.54 -4.49 -10.74
CA VAL A 168 -13.67 -3.61 -10.40
C VAL A 168 -14.56 -4.30 -9.37
N VAL A 169 -15.02 -3.55 -8.37
CA VAL A 169 -15.92 -4.04 -7.32
C VAL A 169 -17.17 -3.15 -7.31
N SER A 170 -18.35 -3.77 -7.47
CA SER A 170 -19.64 -3.09 -7.43
C SER A 170 -20.01 -2.63 -6.00
N ASN A 171 -20.96 -1.69 -5.92
CA ASN A 171 -21.40 -1.08 -4.65
C ASN A 171 -21.88 -2.11 -3.62
N ASN A 172 -21.73 -1.78 -2.34
CA ASN A 172 -22.27 -2.55 -1.21
C ASN A 172 -21.74 -3.99 -1.10
N ILE A 173 -20.46 -4.19 -1.44
CA ILE A 173 -19.81 -5.50 -1.42
C ILE A 173 -18.85 -5.63 -0.23
N SER A 174 -18.84 -6.80 0.40
CA SER A 174 -17.81 -7.18 1.36
C SER A 174 -16.94 -8.30 0.79
N ILE A 175 -15.62 -8.13 0.85
CA ILE A 175 -14.61 -9.13 0.52
C ILE A 175 -13.90 -9.54 1.82
N THR A 176 -13.91 -10.82 2.15
CA THR A 176 -13.24 -11.36 3.34
C THR A 176 -11.71 -11.26 3.23
N ASN A 177 -11.02 -11.53 4.34
CA ASN A 177 -9.58 -11.34 4.49
C ASN A 177 -8.78 -12.30 3.60
N GLY A 178 -7.58 -11.85 3.20
CA GLY A 178 -6.60 -12.68 2.50
C GLY A 178 -7.01 -13.16 1.11
N CYS A 179 -8.04 -12.55 0.52
CA CYS A 179 -8.48 -12.87 -0.84
C CYS A 179 -7.48 -12.38 -1.89
N ARG A 180 -7.50 -13.02 -3.05
CA ARG A 180 -6.80 -12.55 -4.26
C ARG A 180 -7.80 -12.39 -5.39
N ILE A 181 -8.00 -11.16 -5.83
CA ILE A 181 -8.85 -10.85 -6.98
C ILE A 181 -7.96 -10.70 -8.21
N GLY A 182 -8.24 -11.47 -9.26
CA GLY A 182 -7.46 -11.49 -10.49
C GLY A 182 -7.48 -10.14 -11.22
N ALA A 183 -6.50 -9.94 -12.11
CA ALA A 183 -6.47 -8.77 -12.98
C ALA A 183 -7.75 -8.68 -13.85
N GLY A 184 -8.29 -7.48 -14.00
CA GLY A 184 -9.50 -7.21 -14.80
C GLY A 184 -10.79 -7.87 -14.29
N ALA A 185 -10.78 -8.47 -13.09
CA ALA A 185 -11.90 -9.23 -12.58
C ALA A 185 -13.03 -8.31 -12.07
N LEU A 186 -14.29 -8.75 -12.21
CA LEU A 186 -15.47 -8.00 -11.79
C LEU A 186 -16.17 -8.69 -10.61
N VAL A 187 -16.11 -8.06 -9.44
CA VAL A 187 -16.78 -8.54 -8.22
C VAL A 187 -18.16 -7.89 -8.13
N ILE A 188 -19.22 -8.69 -8.28
CA ILE A 188 -20.62 -8.23 -8.21
C ILE A 188 -21.40 -8.78 -7.01
N ARG A 189 -20.76 -9.59 -6.16
CA ARG A 189 -21.35 -10.21 -4.96
C ARG A 189 -20.32 -10.31 -3.85
N ASN A 190 -20.79 -10.39 -2.61
CA ASN A 190 -19.94 -10.62 -1.44
C ASN A 190 -19.06 -11.86 -1.63
N ILE A 191 -17.81 -11.75 -1.19
CA ILE A 191 -16.85 -12.84 -1.13
C ILE A 191 -16.65 -13.18 0.35
N ASN A 192 -17.32 -14.23 0.80
CA ASN A 192 -17.32 -14.62 2.22
C ASN A 192 -16.26 -15.68 2.55
N GLU A 193 -15.70 -16.33 1.54
CA GLU A 193 -14.65 -17.34 1.70
C GLU A 193 -13.31 -16.82 1.20
N ILE A 194 -12.24 -17.10 1.95
CA ILE A 194 -10.89 -16.86 1.47
C ILE A 194 -10.64 -17.68 0.20
N GLY A 195 -9.93 -17.09 -0.76
CA GLY A 195 -9.61 -17.75 -2.02
C GLY A 195 -9.04 -16.81 -3.07
N THR A 196 -8.74 -17.37 -4.23
CA THR A 196 -8.43 -16.62 -5.45
C THR A 196 -9.65 -16.61 -6.35
N TYR A 197 -10.02 -15.41 -6.81
CA TYR A 197 -11.21 -15.16 -7.61
C TYR A 197 -10.81 -14.47 -8.91
N ALA A 198 -11.37 -14.88 -10.05
CA ALA A 198 -11.09 -14.25 -11.34
C ALA A 198 -12.30 -14.37 -12.28
N GLY A 199 -12.34 -13.52 -13.32
CA GLY A 199 -13.40 -13.52 -14.34
C GLY A 199 -14.36 -12.33 -14.26
N VAL A 200 -15.28 -12.27 -15.22
CA VAL A 200 -16.32 -11.25 -15.32
C VAL A 200 -17.66 -11.95 -15.54
N PRO A 201 -18.48 -12.14 -14.48
CA PRO A 201 -18.17 -11.89 -13.07
C PRO A 201 -17.18 -12.90 -12.48
N VAL A 202 -16.63 -12.58 -11.29
CA VAL A 202 -15.67 -13.45 -10.62
C VAL A 202 -16.24 -14.81 -10.22
N THR A 203 -15.43 -15.85 -10.34
CA THR A 203 -15.63 -17.17 -9.71
C THR A 203 -14.39 -17.57 -8.92
N LYS A 204 -14.54 -18.42 -7.90
CA LYS A 204 -13.43 -18.96 -7.12
C LYS A 204 -12.67 -19.97 -7.97
N ILE A 205 -11.35 -19.80 -8.07
CA ILE A 205 -10.46 -20.67 -8.84
C ILE A 205 -9.46 -21.44 -7.97
N LYS A 206 -9.19 -20.94 -6.75
CA LYS A 206 -8.33 -21.59 -5.74
C LYS A 206 -8.80 -21.23 -4.35
#